data_AF-A0A3D4UW36-F1
#
_entry.id   AF-A0A3D4UW36-F1
#
_cell.length_a   1.000
_cell.length_b   1.000
_cell.length_c   1.000
_cell.angle_alpha   90.00
_cell.angle_beta   90.00
_cell.angle_gamma   90.00
#
_symmetry.space_group_name_H-M   'P 1'
#
loop_
_entity.id
_entity.type
_entity.pdbx_description
1 polymer ?
#
loop_
_entity_poly.entity_id
_entity_poly.type
_entity_poly.pdbx_seq_one_letter_code
_entity_poly.pdbx_strand_id
1 'polypeptide(L)'
;MRGWDVEFAALYLEGRKLEDHLPEFLVDDWEDVTKKMRAFKRAHATAKVNMEENCFYDLVPTRFLVEFCEVKNAITEYIFKKQPRPARYGFYKHVHMMLRDMEEYKVSYDKKLISSFTADKKLGGHARNILRSRQQVSYNQFGTITGRLTTRRQSFPILTLPRVFRKAIKPNNDMFVELDFNGAEIRTLLGILERDQPEDDIHIYHLKNVFEGLPTRSSAKEAFFAWLYGSKKSTTDQQSQKLDGFYDKSQLLEAHYKDNTITTPYGKVIKGTSPHHALNYLIQSTTAELVLKQALKIHYYLRTYTSSNLSFIIHDALVLDLRKEDLHHLDNIKKLMSSTNFGTYKINSSAGKNLGELTSG
;
A
#
# COMPACT_ATOMS: atom_id res chain seq x y z
N MET A 1 20.43 1.08 -6.84
CA MET A 1 19.64 2.09 -7.58
C MET A 1 19.48 3.41 -6.83
N ARG A 2 19.40 3.44 -5.49
CA ARG A 2 19.45 4.72 -4.75
C ARG A 2 20.79 5.41 -5.01
N GLY A 3 20.77 6.70 -5.33
CA GLY A 3 21.97 7.49 -5.65
C GLY A 3 22.30 7.61 -7.15
N TRP A 4 21.56 6.93 -8.01
CA TRP A 4 21.70 7.05 -9.47
C TRP A 4 20.61 7.98 -10.01
N ASP A 5 20.98 8.91 -10.88
CA ASP A 5 20.01 9.76 -11.56
C ASP A 5 19.35 8.99 -12.70
N VAL A 6 18.43 8.10 -12.34
CA VAL A 6 17.67 7.28 -13.27
C VAL A 6 16.19 7.62 -13.23
N GLU A 7 15.57 7.64 -14.41
CA GLU A 7 14.12 7.72 -14.56
C GLU A 7 13.50 6.40 -14.99
N PHE A 8 12.27 6.17 -14.52
CA PHE A 8 11.51 4.96 -14.76
C PHE A 8 10.34 5.30 -15.70
N ALA A 9 10.46 4.97 -16.98
CA ALA A 9 9.38 5.16 -17.95
C ALA A 9 8.07 4.47 -17.54
N ALA A 10 8.15 3.33 -16.84
CA ALA A 10 6.97 2.65 -16.31
C ALA A 10 6.13 3.52 -15.36
N LEU A 11 6.73 4.50 -14.66
CA LEU A 11 6.00 5.42 -13.78
C LEU A 11 5.26 6.52 -14.54
N TYR A 12 5.65 6.84 -15.77
CA TYR A 12 4.92 7.78 -16.64
C TYR A 12 3.54 7.22 -17.05
N LEU A 13 3.40 5.90 -17.03
CA LEU A 13 2.14 5.23 -17.37
C LEU A 13 1.18 5.14 -16.17
N GLU A 14 1.61 5.45 -14.95
CA GLU A 14 0.79 5.40 -13.73
C GLU A 14 0.00 4.08 -13.56
N GLY A 15 0.59 2.96 -13.99
CA GLY A 15 -0.02 1.63 -13.92
C GLY A 15 -0.89 1.22 -15.10
N ARG A 16 -1.05 2.08 -16.12
CA ARG A 16 -1.66 1.71 -17.40
C ARG A 16 -0.81 0.65 -18.12
N LYS A 17 -1.48 -0.18 -18.93
CA LYS A 17 -0.81 -1.25 -19.69
C LYS A 17 0.13 -0.63 -20.71
N LEU A 18 1.31 -1.23 -20.88
CA LEU A 18 2.30 -0.72 -21.82
C LEU A 18 1.75 -0.77 -23.26
N GLU A 19 1.03 -1.83 -23.57
CA GLU A 19 0.44 -2.11 -24.88
C GLU A 19 -0.48 -0.99 -25.38
N ASP A 20 -1.20 -0.31 -24.48
CA ASP A 20 -2.09 0.81 -24.81
C ASP A 20 -1.33 2.11 -25.16
N HIS A 21 0.01 2.11 -25.00
CA HIS A 21 0.88 3.27 -25.16
C HIS A 21 2.05 3.03 -26.13
N LEU A 22 2.08 1.88 -26.80
CA LEU A 22 3.08 1.61 -27.83
C LEU A 22 2.73 2.35 -29.13
N PRO A 23 3.73 2.90 -29.85
CA PRO A 23 3.50 3.33 -31.21
C PRO A 23 3.33 2.13 -32.13
N GLU A 24 2.54 2.28 -33.20
CA GLU A 24 2.23 1.23 -34.17
C GLU A 24 3.49 0.51 -34.68
N PHE A 25 4.56 1.26 -34.98
CA PHE A 25 5.81 0.70 -35.48
C PHE A 25 6.63 -0.13 -34.47
N LEU A 26 6.26 -0.16 -33.18
CA LEU A 26 6.92 -1.00 -32.17
C LEU A 26 6.02 -2.14 -31.65
N VAL A 27 4.77 -2.23 -32.11
CA VAL A 27 3.82 -3.24 -31.61
C VAL A 27 4.32 -4.64 -31.96
N ASP A 28 4.62 -4.90 -33.23
CA ASP A 28 5.07 -6.20 -33.72
C ASP A 28 6.39 -6.62 -33.06
N ASP A 29 7.36 -5.70 -33.01
CA ASP A 29 8.65 -5.92 -32.33
C ASP A 29 8.47 -6.29 -30.87
N TRP A 30 7.60 -5.57 -30.14
CA TRP A 30 7.30 -5.85 -28.74
C TRP A 30 6.63 -7.21 -28.55
N GLU A 31 5.68 -7.56 -29.41
CA GLU A 31 5.00 -8.85 -29.37
C GLU A 31 5.99 -10.00 -29.61
N ASP A 32 6.87 -9.86 -30.59
CA ASP A 32 7.87 -10.86 -30.95
C ASP A 32 8.86 -11.12 -29.81
N VAL A 33 9.49 -10.07 -29.28
CA VAL A 33 10.44 -10.24 -28.16
C VAL A 33 9.74 -10.74 -26.90
N THR A 34 8.49 -10.35 -26.66
CA THR A 34 7.69 -10.84 -25.52
C THR A 34 7.31 -12.31 -25.69
N LYS A 35 6.98 -12.75 -26.91
CA LYS A 35 6.68 -14.15 -27.23
C LYS A 35 7.92 -15.03 -27.06
N LYS A 36 9.08 -14.59 -27.55
CA LYS A 36 10.39 -15.23 -27.33
C LYS A 36 10.72 -15.33 -25.84
N MET A 37 10.59 -14.22 -25.09
CA MET A 37 10.78 -14.18 -23.62
C MET A 37 9.93 -15.23 -22.90
N ARG A 38 8.64 -15.32 -23.24
CA ARG A 38 7.72 -16.32 -22.67
C ARG A 38 8.11 -17.75 -23.07
N ALA A 39 8.58 -17.96 -24.30
CA ALA A 39 9.04 -19.27 -24.76
C ALA A 39 10.27 -19.75 -23.96
N PHE A 40 11.27 -18.89 -23.73
CA PHE A 40 12.42 -19.22 -22.89
C PHE A 40 12.02 -19.56 -21.46
N LYS A 41 11.14 -18.75 -20.84
CA LYS A 41 10.61 -19.04 -19.49
C LYS A 41 9.90 -20.39 -19.42
N ARG A 42 9.10 -20.74 -20.44
CA ARG A 42 8.45 -22.06 -20.52
C ARG A 42 9.48 -23.18 -20.67
N ALA A 43 10.46 -23.02 -21.55
CA ALA A 43 11.52 -24.01 -21.77
C ALA A 43 12.30 -24.29 -20.48
N HIS A 44 12.71 -23.25 -19.74
CA HIS A 44 13.39 -23.43 -18.45
C HIS A 44 12.51 -24.10 -17.40
N ALA A 45 11.23 -23.75 -17.33
CA ALA A 45 10.28 -24.41 -16.44
C ALA A 45 10.11 -25.90 -16.79
N THR A 46 10.01 -26.25 -18.07
CA THR A 46 9.94 -27.64 -18.55
C THR A 46 11.23 -28.41 -18.24
N ALA A 47 12.38 -27.74 -18.40
CA ALA A 47 13.70 -28.29 -18.06
C ALA A 47 13.97 -28.32 -16.54
N LYS A 48 13.03 -27.87 -15.70
CA LYS A 48 13.14 -27.79 -14.24
C LYS A 48 14.38 -27.03 -13.76
N VAL A 49 14.78 -25.99 -14.50
CA VAL A 49 15.91 -25.14 -14.10
C VAL A 49 15.54 -24.36 -12.84
N ASN A 50 16.40 -24.43 -11.83
CA ASN A 50 16.22 -23.67 -10.60
C ASN A 50 16.57 -22.19 -10.83
N MET A 51 15.54 -21.35 -10.93
CA MET A 51 15.69 -19.91 -11.12
C MET A 51 16.09 -19.15 -9.83
N GLU A 52 16.17 -19.83 -8.69
CA GLU A 52 16.75 -19.26 -7.47
C GLU A 52 18.28 -19.35 -7.47
N GLU A 53 18.84 -20.30 -8.21
CA GLU A 53 20.29 -20.52 -8.34
C GLU A 53 20.86 -19.96 -9.64
N ASN A 54 20.02 -19.77 -10.65
CA ASN A 54 20.43 -19.32 -11.98
C ASN A 54 19.73 -18.02 -12.39
N CYS A 55 20.50 -17.05 -12.89
CA CYS A 55 19.96 -15.84 -13.48
C CYS A 55 19.34 -16.15 -14.85
N PHE A 56 18.09 -15.77 -15.07
CA PHE A 56 17.41 -15.94 -16.35
C PHE A 56 18.20 -15.37 -17.53
N TYR A 57 18.84 -14.22 -17.35
CA TYR A 57 19.57 -13.55 -18.41
C TYR A 57 20.86 -14.28 -18.81
N ASP A 58 21.41 -15.13 -17.95
CA ASP A 58 22.58 -15.96 -18.27
C ASP A 58 22.19 -17.22 -19.05
N LEU A 59 20.90 -17.58 -19.04
CA LEU A 59 20.38 -18.82 -19.61
C LEU A 59 19.76 -18.65 -21.01
N VAL A 60 19.68 -17.42 -21.51
CA VAL A 60 19.09 -17.12 -22.82
C VAL A 60 20.14 -16.59 -23.80
N PRO A 61 19.95 -16.77 -25.11
CA PRO A 61 20.92 -16.34 -26.11
C PRO A 61 21.19 -14.82 -26.05
N THR A 62 22.46 -14.42 -26.08
CA THR A 62 22.87 -13.02 -26.10
C THR A 62 22.20 -12.23 -27.22
N ARG A 63 22.08 -12.82 -28.41
CA ARG A 63 21.40 -12.19 -29.55
C ARG A 63 19.96 -11.77 -29.22
N PHE A 64 19.23 -12.62 -28.49
CA PHE A 64 17.88 -12.30 -28.04
C PHE A 64 17.88 -11.19 -26.97
N LEU A 65 18.86 -11.17 -26.06
CA LEU A 65 18.96 -10.12 -25.06
C LEU A 65 19.20 -8.75 -25.67
N VAL A 66 20.09 -8.68 -26.68
CA VAL A 66 20.35 -7.44 -27.42
C VAL A 66 19.06 -6.95 -28.08
N GLU A 67 18.39 -7.82 -28.85
CA GLU A 67 17.10 -7.51 -29.50
C GLU A 67 16.04 -7.04 -28.47
N PHE A 68 15.89 -7.75 -27.36
CA PHE A 68 14.95 -7.39 -26.30
C PHE A 68 15.27 -6.03 -25.65
N CYS A 69 16.55 -5.73 -25.43
CA CYS A 69 16.99 -4.46 -24.87
C CYS A 69 16.81 -3.30 -25.85
N GLU A 70 17.09 -3.50 -27.14
CA GLU A 70 16.88 -2.50 -28.19
C GLU A 70 15.40 -2.08 -28.27
N VAL A 71 14.49 -3.06 -28.33
CA VAL A 71 13.04 -2.80 -28.32
C VAL A 71 12.63 -2.05 -27.05
N LYS A 72 13.13 -2.47 -25.88
CA LYS A 72 12.84 -1.76 -24.62
C LYS A 72 13.39 -0.34 -24.58
N ASN A 73 14.55 -0.07 -25.16
CA ASN A 73 15.13 1.27 -25.24
C ASN A 73 14.26 2.16 -26.13
N ALA A 74 13.89 1.69 -27.33
CA ALA A 74 13.00 2.41 -28.24
C ALA A 74 11.65 2.76 -27.60
N ILE A 75 11.05 1.79 -26.89
CA ILE A 75 9.81 2.01 -26.12
C ILE A 75 10.01 3.07 -25.03
N THR A 76 11.11 2.97 -24.28
CA THR A 76 11.42 3.88 -23.17
C THR A 76 11.60 5.32 -23.67
N GLU A 77 12.37 5.52 -24.74
CA GLU A 77 12.56 6.81 -25.40
C GLU A 77 11.24 7.38 -25.91
N TYR A 78 10.40 6.54 -26.53
CA TYR A 78 9.09 6.96 -27.01
C TYR A 78 8.19 7.44 -25.87
N ILE A 79 8.14 6.69 -24.76
CA ILE A 79 7.34 7.06 -23.58
C ILE A 79 7.82 8.40 -23.03
N PHE A 80 9.12 8.60 -22.84
CA PHE A 80 9.65 9.87 -22.33
C PHE A 80 9.34 11.05 -23.25
N LYS A 81 9.33 10.84 -24.58
CA LYS A 81 9.04 11.88 -25.56
C LYS A 81 7.54 12.21 -25.66
N LYS A 82 6.65 11.23 -25.49
CA LYS A 82 5.22 11.37 -25.78
C LYS A 82 4.31 11.47 -24.56
N GLN A 83 4.70 10.86 -23.45
CA GLN A 83 3.91 10.91 -22.22
C GLN A 83 4.39 12.09 -21.37
N PRO A 84 3.48 12.96 -20.90
CA PRO A 84 3.85 14.02 -19.99
C PRO A 84 4.37 13.40 -18.69
N ARG A 85 5.44 13.99 -18.15
CA ARG A 85 5.94 13.60 -16.83
C ARG A 85 4.82 13.79 -15.80
N PRO A 86 4.46 12.75 -15.03
CA PRO A 86 3.43 12.90 -14.00
C PRO A 86 3.81 14.00 -13.00
N ALA A 87 2.86 14.86 -12.64
CA ALA A 87 3.10 15.93 -11.67
C ALA A 87 3.69 15.42 -10.35
N ARG A 88 3.34 14.18 -9.97
CA ARG A 88 3.75 13.52 -8.73
C ARG A 88 4.85 12.49 -8.93
N TYR A 89 5.56 12.54 -10.05
CA TYR A 89 6.57 11.55 -10.40
C TYR A 89 7.62 11.32 -9.29
N GLY A 90 8.08 12.39 -8.63
CA GLY A 90 9.04 12.27 -7.52
C GLY A 90 8.51 11.44 -6.35
N PHE A 91 7.24 11.61 -5.99
CA PHE A 91 6.59 10.77 -4.97
C PHE A 91 6.50 9.31 -5.42
N TYR A 92 6.04 9.05 -6.66
CA TYR A 92 5.95 7.69 -7.21
C TYR A 92 7.30 7.00 -7.30
N LYS A 93 8.37 7.72 -7.64
CA LYS A 93 9.75 7.20 -7.69
C LYS A 93 10.20 6.78 -6.30
N HIS A 94 10.00 7.62 -5.28
CA HIS A 94 10.38 7.28 -3.91
C HIS A 94 9.59 6.10 -3.34
N VAL A 95 8.27 6.08 -3.55
CA VAL A 95 7.43 4.93 -3.14
C VAL A 95 7.86 3.68 -3.88
N HIS A 96 8.06 3.74 -5.20
CA HIS A 96 8.56 2.61 -5.98
C HIS A 96 9.86 2.05 -5.40
N MET A 97 10.85 2.91 -5.14
CA MET A 97 12.14 2.50 -4.56
C MET A 97 11.98 1.86 -3.18
N MET A 98 11.14 2.44 -2.30
CA MET A 98 10.86 1.86 -0.98
C MET A 98 10.22 0.48 -1.11
N LEU A 99 9.20 0.33 -1.97
CA LEU A 99 8.52 -0.95 -2.16
C LEU A 99 9.45 -2.01 -2.79
N ARG A 100 10.41 -1.59 -3.64
CA ARG A 100 11.44 -2.49 -4.18
C ARG A 100 12.43 -2.94 -3.11
N ASP A 101 12.88 -2.04 -2.24
CA ASP A 101 13.75 -2.42 -1.11
C ASP A 101 13.03 -3.38 -0.15
N MET A 102 11.75 -3.12 0.15
CA MET A 102 10.92 -4.00 0.98
C MET A 102 10.73 -5.40 0.38
N GLU A 103 10.66 -5.52 -0.95
CA GLU A 103 10.47 -6.79 -1.64
C GLU A 103 11.68 -7.73 -1.50
N GLU A 104 12.87 -7.21 -1.16
CA GLU A 104 14.08 -8.04 -0.95
C GLU A 104 13.98 -8.90 0.34
N TYR A 105 13.15 -8.49 1.31
CA TYR A 105 12.97 -9.23 2.54
C TYR A 105 11.99 -10.40 2.35
N LYS A 106 12.48 -11.64 2.52
CA LYS A 106 11.64 -12.83 2.50
C LYS A 106 10.77 -12.89 3.76
N VAL A 107 9.50 -13.25 3.59
CA VAL A 107 8.58 -13.50 4.69
C VAL A 107 8.90 -14.86 5.31
N SER A 108 9.31 -14.84 6.58
CA SER A 108 9.43 -16.05 7.39
C SER A 108 8.07 -16.48 7.91
N TYR A 109 7.73 -17.75 7.73
CA TYR A 109 6.48 -18.31 8.24
C TYR A 109 6.57 -19.80 8.57
N ASP A 110 5.73 -20.23 9.50
CA ASP A 110 5.59 -21.63 9.89
C ASP A 110 4.84 -22.43 8.80
N LYS A 111 5.61 -23.10 7.94
CA LYS A 111 5.07 -23.93 6.85
C LYS A 111 4.14 -25.04 7.36
N LYS A 112 4.41 -25.64 8.53
CA LYS A 112 3.59 -26.72 9.08
C LYS A 112 2.23 -26.18 9.49
N LEU A 113 2.20 -25.05 10.17
CA LEU A 113 0.95 -24.40 10.57
C LEU A 113 0.12 -23.96 9.36
N ILE A 114 0.73 -23.41 8.30
CA ILE A 114 -0.02 -23.10 7.08
C ILE A 114 -0.56 -24.39 6.43
N SER A 115 0.26 -25.45 6.38
CA SER A 115 -0.10 -26.70 5.71
C SER A 115 -1.26 -27.43 6.40
N SER A 116 -1.44 -27.29 7.71
CA SER A 116 -2.55 -27.90 8.44
C SER A 116 -3.92 -27.39 8.00
N PHE A 117 -4.00 -26.20 7.39
CA PHE A 117 -5.25 -25.66 6.86
C PHE A 117 -5.54 -26.07 5.40
N THR A 118 -4.66 -26.83 4.74
CA THR A 118 -4.84 -27.14 3.30
C THR A 118 -6.09 -27.95 3.01
N ALA A 119 -6.51 -28.84 3.92
CA ALA A 119 -7.75 -29.60 3.80
C ALA A 119 -9.01 -28.81 4.25
N ASP A 120 -8.86 -27.62 4.82
CA ASP A 120 -9.98 -26.82 5.31
C ASP A 120 -10.83 -26.28 4.15
N LYS A 121 -12.15 -26.39 4.27
CA LYS A 121 -13.10 -25.97 3.22
C LYS A 121 -13.11 -24.46 2.95
N LYS A 122 -12.86 -23.63 3.98
CA LYS A 122 -12.86 -22.15 3.87
C LYS A 122 -11.45 -21.60 3.68
N LEU A 123 -10.47 -22.17 4.39
CA LEU A 123 -9.11 -21.64 4.49
C LEU A 123 -8.11 -22.37 3.59
N GLY A 124 -8.44 -23.55 3.05
CA GLY A 124 -7.52 -24.34 2.23
C GLY A 124 -7.08 -23.66 0.95
N GLY A 125 -7.95 -22.84 0.33
CA GLY A 125 -7.59 -22.01 -0.82
C GLY A 125 -6.50 -20.99 -0.48
N HIS A 126 -6.66 -20.30 0.65
CA HIS A 126 -5.66 -19.34 1.14
C HIS A 126 -4.35 -20.02 1.53
N ALA A 127 -4.41 -21.15 2.24
CA ALA A 127 -3.23 -21.92 2.63
C ALA A 127 -2.41 -22.37 1.40
N ARG A 128 -3.08 -22.95 0.39
CA ARG A 128 -2.43 -23.33 -0.87
C ARG A 128 -1.85 -22.13 -1.62
N ASN A 129 -2.55 -20.99 -1.62
CA ASN A 129 -2.04 -19.77 -2.24
C ASN A 129 -0.75 -19.29 -1.55
N ILE A 130 -0.72 -19.27 -0.21
CA ILE A 130 0.49 -18.90 0.56
C ILE A 130 1.65 -19.86 0.23
N LEU A 131 1.41 -21.17 0.27
CA LEU A 131 2.45 -22.17 0.02
C LEU A 131 3.01 -22.16 -1.41
N ARG A 132 2.22 -21.71 -2.39
CA ARG A 132 2.64 -21.59 -3.81
C ARG A 132 3.19 -20.22 -4.16
N SER A 133 2.91 -19.20 -3.35
CA SER A 133 3.38 -17.84 -3.58
C SER A 133 4.89 -17.73 -3.33
N ARG A 134 5.52 -16.76 -3.99
CA ARG A 134 6.85 -16.32 -3.62
C ARG A 134 6.84 -15.82 -2.18
N GLN A 135 7.94 -16.02 -1.47
CA GLN A 135 8.05 -15.60 -0.07
C GLN A 135 8.24 -14.09 0.07
N GLN A 136 8.42 -13.34 -1.02
CA GLN A 136 8.50 -11.89 -1.01
C GLN A 136 7.12 -11.25 -1.16
N VAL A 137 6.92 -10.10 -0.51
CA VAL A 137 5.75 -9.25 -0.76
C VAL A 137 6.08 -8.28 -1.90
N SER A 138 5.41 -8.42 -3.03
CA SER A 138 5.53 -7.46 -4.13
C SER A 138 4.30 -6.57 -4.20
N TYR A 139 4.46 -5.32 -3.82
CA TYR A 139 3.39 -4.34 -3.83
C TYR A 139 3.15 -3.75 -5.23
N ASN A 140 1.91 -3.35 -5.47
CA ASN A 140 1.50 -2.56 -6.62
C ASN A 140 0.89 -1.23 -6.13
N GLN A 141 1.63 -0.15 -6.32
CA GLN A 141 1.21 1.21 -5.93
C GLN A 141 0.10 1.79 -6.81
N PHE A 142 -0.14 1.22 -7.99
CA PHE A 142 -1.18 1.65 -8.93
C PHE A 142 -2.33 0.63 -9.02
N GLY A 143 -2.42 -0.29 -8.06
CA GLY A 143 -3.39 -1.37 -8.07
C GLY A 143 -4.83 -0.96 -7.73
N THR A 144 -5.02 0.24 -7.17
CA THR A 144 -6.34 0.80 -6.87
C THR A 144 -6.43 2.25 -7.33
N ILE A 145 -7.65 2.70 -7.65
CA ILE A 145 -7.90 4.10 -8.02
C ILE A 145 -7.58 5.06 -6.86
N THR A 146 -7.85 4.65 -5.62
CA THR A 146 -7.55 5.43 -4.42
C THR A 146 -6.08 5.42 -4.04
N GLY A 147 -5.22 4.62 -4.69
CA GLY A 147 -3.78 4.58 -4.38
C GLY A 147 -3.43 3.76 -3.13
N ARG A 148 -4.41 3.06 -2.54
CA ARG A 148 -4.11 1.96 -1.61
C ARG A 148 -3.28 0.91 -2.34
N LEU A 149 -2.24 0.42 -1.66
CA LEU A 149 -1.41 -0.65 -2.19
C LEU A 149 -2.25 -1.91 -2.43
N THR A 150 -1.91 -2.67 -3.46
CA THR A 150 -2.31 -4.07 -3.61
C THR A 150 -1.07 -4.95 -3.69
N THR A 151 -1.24 -6.27 -3.65
CA THR A 151 -0.15 -7.22 -3.91
C THR A 151 -0.22 -7.72 -5.35
N ARG A 152 0.93 -7.87 -6.00
CA ARG A 152 1.01 -8.48 -7.34
C ARG A 152 0.63 -9.96 -7.26
N ARG A 153 0.19 -10.52 -8.38
CA ARG A 153 -0.12 -11.95 -8.47
C ARG A 153 1.14 -12.77 -8.15
N GLN A 154 0.96 -13.92 -7.49
CA GLN A 154 2.02 -14.85 -7.11
C GLN A 154 3.04 -14.34 -6.08
N SER A 155 2.88 -13.13 -5.52
CA SER A 155 3.65 -12.70 -4.34
C SER A 155 2.95 -13.09 -3.03
N PHE A 156 3.65 -12.97 -1.91
CA PHE A 156 3.09 -13.25 -0.60
C PHE A 156 1.87 -12.35 -0.31
N PRO A 157 0.68 -12.89 0.03
CA PRO A 157 -0.58 -12.15 0.01
C PRO A 157 -0.87 -11.41 1.33
N ILE A 158 0.08 -10.60 1.83
CA ILE A 158 0.00 -9.97 3.16
C ILE A 158 -1.26 -9.11 3.34
N LEU A 159 -1.66 -8.34 2.32
CA LEU A 159 -2.78 -7.41 2.38
C LEU A 159 -4.15 -8.10 2.41
N THR A 160 -4.22 -9.35 1.98
CA THR A 160 -5.45 -10.16 1.98
C THR A 160 -5.35 -11.36 2.90
N LEU A 161 -4.33 -11.39 3.78
CA LEU A 161 -4.03 -12.53 4.65
C LEU A 161 -5.10 -12.64 5.75
N PRO A 162 -5.86 -13.75 5.79
CA PRO A 162 -6.81 -13.98 6.88
C PRO A 162 -6.11 -13.97 8.26
N ARG A 163 -6.78 -13.41 9.28
CA ARG A 163 -6.22 -13.23 10.63
C ARG A 163 -5.62 -14.51 11.22
N VAL A 164 -6.28 -15.65 11.00
CA VAL A 164 -5.81 -16.98 11.48
C VAL A 164 -4.39 -17.32 11.01
N PHE A 165 -4.00 -16.90 9.80
CA PHE A 165 -2.67 -17.18 9.27
C PHE A 165 -1.61 -16.20 9.78
N ARG A 166 -1.98 -15.06 10.35
CA ARG A 166 -1.01 -14.08 10.87
C ARG A 166 -0.13 -14.67 11.98
N LYS A 167 -0.67 -15.61 12.78
CA LYS A 167 0.10 -16.35 13.81
C LYS A 167 1.25 -17.17 13.24
N ALA A 168 1.16 -17.59 11.97
CA ALA A 168 2.22 -18.33 11.32
C ALA A 168 3.38 -17.43 10.86
N ILE A 169 3.19 -16.11 10.75
CA ILE A 169 4.17 -15.18 10.19
C ILE A 169 5.12 -14.73 11.30
N LYS A 170 6.42 -14.91 11.08
CA LYS A 170 7.48 -14.68 12.08
C LYS A 170 8.42 -13.56 11.62
N PRO A 171 8.98 -12.77 12.55
CA PRO A 171 10.04 -11.81 12.24
C PRO A 171 11.28 -12.54 11.72
N ASN A 172 12.06 -11.89 10.86
CA ASN A 172 13.41 -12.34 10.52
C ASN A 172 14.43 -11.81 11.54
N ASN A 173 14.13 -10.67 12.18
CA ASN A 173 14.88 -10.14 13.32
C ASN A 173 14.27 -10.66 14.64
N ASP A 174 14.29 -9.84 15.70
CA ASP A 174 13.89 -10.25 17.03
C ASP A 174 12.38 -10.21 17.25
N MET A 175 11.68 -9.20 16.71
CA MET A 175 10.25 -9.01 16.95
C MET A 175 9.57 -8.15 15.90
N PHE A 176 8.27 -8.36 15.73
CA PHE A 176 7.44 -7.39 15.03
C PHE A 176 7.02 -6.26 15.97
N VAL A 177 7.00 -5.04 15.45
CA VAL A 177 6.33 -3.88 16.04
C VAL A 177 5.37 -3.31 15.01
N GLU A 178 4.08 -3.36 15.31
CA GLU A 178 3.04 -2.72 14.51
C GLU A 178 2.77 -1.32 15.05
N LEU A 179 2.83 -0.34 14.15
CA LEU A 179 2.43 1.03 14.39
C LEU A 179 1.22 1.32 13.53
N ASP A 180 0.12 1.74 14.15
CA ASP A 180 -1.17 1.94 13.50
C ASP A 180 -1.73 3.32 13.85
N PHE A 181 -2.33 3.99 12.89
CA PHE A 181 -3.00 5.26 13.15
C PHE A 181 -4.30 5.03 13.91
N ASN A 182 -4.52 5.78 14.98
CA ASN A 182 -5.80 5.78 15.67
C ASN A 182 -6.87 6.47 14.80
N GLY A 183 -7.57 5.70 13.97
CA GLY A 183 -8.63 6.17 13.07
C GLY A 183 -8.12 7.10 11.97
N ALA A 184 -7.21 6.58 11.13
CA ALA A 184 -6.51 7.31 10.08
C ALA A 184 -7.42 8.16 9.18
N GLU A 185 -8.54 7.58 8.72
CA GLU A 185 -9.47 8.26 7.81
C GLU A 185 -10.21 9.42 8.47
N ILE A 186 -10.60 9.28 9.74
CA ILE A 186 -11.25 10.36 10.48
C ILE A 186 -10.27 11.50 10.73
N ARG A 187 -9.05 11.18 11.16
CA ARG A 187 -8.02 12.20 11.39
C ARG A 187 -7.67 12.93 10.11
N THR A 188 -7.62 12.21 9.00
CA THR A 188 -7.44 12.79 7.66
C THR A 188 -8.61 13.71 7.30
N LEU A 189 -9.85 13.30 7.57
CA LEU A 189 -11.02 14.17 7.38
C LEU A 189 -10.92 15.47 8.20
N LEU A 190 -10.59 15.38 9.49
CA LEU A 190 -10.34 16.57 10.32
C LEU A 190 -9.20 17.44 9.77
N GLY A 191 -8.14 16.80 9.26
CA GLY A 191 -6.99 17.46 8.66
C GLY A 191 -7.32 18.25 7.41
N ILE A 192 -8.14 17.68 6.51
CA ILE A 192 -8.58 18.38 5.29
C ILE A 192 -9.49 19.57 5.66
N LEU A 193 -10.25 19.46 6.75
CA LEU A 193 -11.07 20.55 7.30
C LEU A 193 -10.28 21.56 8.13
N GLU A 194 -8.95 21.42 8.22
CA GLU A 194 -8.07 22.30 8.99
C GLU A 194 -8.45 22.40 10.48
N ARG A 195 -8.93 21.29 11.06
CA ARG A 195 -9.30 21.21 12.48
C ARG A 195 -8.20 20.62 13.33
N ASP A 196 -8.22 21.00 14.60
CA ASP A 196 -7.32 20.44 15.61
C ASP A 196 -7.46 18.92 15.72
N GLN A 197 -6.31 18.25 15.82
CA GLN A 197 -6.24 16.81 15.98
C GLN A 197 -6.41 16.42 17.45
N PRO A 198 -7.39 15.57 17.81
CA PRO A 198 -7.55 15.12 19.18
C PRO A 198 -6.38 14.26 19.65
N GLU A 199 -5.89 14.51 20.86
CA GLU A 199 -4.84 13.71 21.50
C GLU A 199 -5.35 12.32 21.94
N ASP A 200 -6.65 12.25 22.26
CA ASP A 200 -7.34 11.04 22.67
C ASP A 200 -7.72 10.13 21.51
N ASP A 201 -8.27 8.95 21.83
CA ASP A 201 -8.86 8.08 20.82
C ASP A 201 -9.98 8.82 20.07
N ILE A 202 -9.92 8.79 18.74
CA ILE A 202 -10.79 9.63 17.91
C ILE A 202 -12.28 9.23 18.00
N HIS A 203 -12.55 7.96 18.24
CA HIS A 203 -13.93 7.48 18.38
C HIS A 203 -14.50 7.82 19.75
N ILE A 204 -13.66 7.85 20.79
CA ILE A 204 -14.04 8.41 22.10
C ILE A 204 -14.27 9.92 21.99
N TYR A 205 -13.43 10.63 21.24
CA TYR A 205 -13.63 12.05 20.98
C TYR A 205 -14.98 12.31 20.29
N HIS A 206 -15.37 11.53 19.27
CA HIS A 206 -16.71 11.65 18.66
C HIS A 206 -17.84 11.37 19.62
N LEU A 207 -17.69 10.37 20.47
CA LEU A 207 -18.69 10.02 21.48
C LEU A 207 -18.97 11.20 22.41
N LYS A 208 -17.94 11.98 22.75
CA LYS A 208 -18.05 13.13 23.66
C LYS A 208 -18.51 14.42 22.96
N ASN A 209 -18.12 14.62 21.70
CA ASN A 209 -18.22 15.94 21.04
C ASN A 209 -19.15 15.98 19.83
N VAL A 210 -19.59 14.83 19.29
CA VAL A 210 -20.41 14.76 18.07
C VAL A 210 -21.72 14.04 18.32
N PHE A 211 -21.67 12.88 18.97
CA PHE A 211 -22.85 12.07 19.24
C PHE A 211 -23.40 12.35 20.64
N GLU A 212 -24.72 12.50 20.73
CA GLU A 212 -25.45 12.48 22.00
C GLU A 212 -26.10 11.09 22.14
N GLY A 213 -25.86 10.40 23.26
CA GLY A 213 -26.59 9.16 23.59
C GLY A 213 -26.08 7.86 22.93
N LEU A 214 -24.96 7.88 22.20
CA LEU A 214 -24.31 6.61 21.83
C LEU A 214 -23.63 6.00 23.06
N PRO A 215 -23.76 4.68 23.31
CA PRO A 215 -23.27 4.07 24.53
C PRO A 215 -21.79 3.68 24.48
N THR A 216 -21.22 3.46 23.29
CA THR A 216 -19.88 2.85 23.17
C THR A 216 -19.03 3.41 22.04
N ARG A 217 -17.71 3.31 22.21
CA ARG A 217 -16.70 3.55 21.18
C ARG A 217 -16.97 2.80 19.87
N SER A 218 -17.39 1.52 19.95
CA SER A 218 -17.69 0.70 18.76
C SER A 218 -18.87 1.27 17.98
N SER A 219 -19.93 1.66 18.68
CA SER A 219 -21.11 2.26 18.04
C SER A 219 -20.79 3.59 17.36
N ALA A 220 -19.93 4.43 17.95
CA ALA A 220 -19.48 5.67 17.31
C ALA A 220 -18.65 5.39 16.04
N LYS A 221 -17.78 4.38 16.09
CA LYS A 221 -16.99 3.94 14.92
C LYS A 221 -17.91 3.46 13.79
N GLU A 222 -18.85 2.57 14.09
CA GLU A 222 -19.77 2.02 13.10
C GLU A 222 -20.64 3.13 12.47
N ALA A 223 -21.18 4.03 13.29
CA ALA A 223 -21.98 5.15 12.81
C ALA A 223 -21.16 6.09 11.89
N PHE A 224 -19.93 6.43 12.26
CA PHE A 224 -19.06 7.24 11.42
C PHE A 224 -18.79 6.60 10.05
N PHE A 225 -18.39 5.32 10.02
CA PHE A 225 -18.08 4.65 8.75
C PHE A 225 -19.33 4.41 7.89
N ALA A 226 -20.48 4.21 8.52
CA ALA A 226 -21.76 4.12 7.83
C ALA A 226 -22.09 5.42 7.10
N TRP A 227 -21.96 6.56 7.79
CA TRP A 227 -22.12 7.88 7.22
C TRP A 227 -21.09 8.19 6.13
N LEU A 228 -19.82 7.83 6.34
CA LEU A 228 -18.74 8.12 5.41
C LEU A 228 -18.88 7.38 4.08
N TYR A 229 -19.32 6.12 4.13
CA TYR A 229 -19.48 5.27 2.95
C TYR A 229 -20.92 5.28 2.40
N GLY A 230 -21.82 6.08 2.98
CA GLY A 230 -23.21 6.18 2.52
C GLY A 230 -24.06 4.94 2.79
N SER A 231 -23.71 4.12 3.80
CA SER A 231 -24.50 2.96 4.21
C SER A 231 -25.69 3.39 5.05
N LYS A 232 -26.90 3.33 4.48
CA LYS A 232 -28.16 3.63 5.18
C LYS A 232 -28.56 2.62 6.27
N LYS A 233 -27.86 1.49 6.39
CA LYS A 233 -28.25 0.40 7.31
C LYS A 233 -27.81 0.60 8.76
N SER A 234 -26.88 1.53 9.01
CA SER A 234 -26.09 1.56 10.25
C SER A 234 -25.95 2.96 10.87
N THR A 235 -26.71 3.93 10.35
CA THR A 235 -26.79 5.30 10.89
C THR A 235 -28.23 5.75 10.90
N THR A 236 -28.70 6.30 12.01
CA THR A 236 -30.00 6.97 12.06
C THR A 236 -29.92 8.34 11.37
N ASP A 237 -31.07 8.90 10.97
CA ASP A 237 -31.13 10.23 10.36
C ASP A 237 -30.55 11.30 11.30
N GLN A 238 -30.82 11.20 12.60
CA GLN A 238 -30.28 12.11 13.62
C GLN A 238 -28.75 12.04 13.73
N GLN A 239 -28.17 10.84 13.70
CA GLN A 239 -26.71 10.65 13.73
C GLN A 239 -26.05 11.21 12.47
N SER A 240 -26.69 11.00 11.31
CA SER A 240 -26.20 11.50 10.03
C SER A 240 -26.21 13.03 9.99
N GLN A 241 -27.30 13.67 10.48
CA GLN A 241 -27.40 15.12 10.59
C GLN A 241 -26.34 15.73 11.51
N LYS A 242 -26.04 15.10 12.65
CA LYS A 242 -24.98 15.56 13.56
C LYS A 242 -23.60 15.49 12.90
N LEU A 243 -23.31 14.41 12.19
CA LEU A 243 -22.06 14.26 11.44
C LEU A 243 -21.97 15.23 10.26
N ASP A 244 -23.07 15.47 9.54
CA ASP A 244 -23.09 16.45 8.45
C ASP A 244 -22.87 17.87 8.97
N GLY A 245 -23.54 18.25 10.06
CA GLY A 245 -23.34 19.54 10.72
C GLY A 245 -21.94 19.69 11.32
N PHE A 246 -21.36 18.59 11.82
CA PHE A 246 -19.99 18.64 12.31
C PHE A 246 -18.99 18.72 11.17
N TYR A 247 -19.05 17.90 10.13
CA TYR A 247 -17.96 17.75 9.14
C TYR A 247 -18.08 18.59 7.87
N ASP A 248 -19.17 19.32 7.67
CA ASP A 248 -19.42 20.14 6.47
C ASP A 248 -18.93 19.48 5.16
N LYS A 249 -19.63 18.41 4.75
CA LYS A 249 -19.30 17.68 3.53
C LYS A 249 -19.29 18.58 2.29
N SER A 250 -20.16 19.57 2.26
CA SER A 250 -20.34 20.45 1.11
C SER A 250 -19.08 21.25 0.86
N GLN A 251 -18.52 21.86 1.91
CA GLN A 251 -17.26 22.60 1.84
C GLN A 251 -16.11 21.75 1.28
N LEU A 252 -15.98 20.50 1.73
CA LEU A 252 -14.93 19.58 1.26
C LEU A 252 -15.06 19.24 -0.22
N LEU A 253 -16.28 18.94 -0.66
CA LEU A 253 -16.54 18.57 -2.05
C LEU A 253 -16.38 19.77 -2.98
N GLU A 254 -16.80 20.97 -2.57
CA GLU A 254 -16.57 22.19 -3.36
C GLU A 254 -15.08 22.46 -3.59
N ALA A 255 -14.23 22.23 -2.59
CA ALA A 255 -12.79 22.44 -2.69
C ALA A 255 -12.06 21.36 -3.50
N HIS A 256 -12.49 20.09 -3.39
CA HIS A 256 -11.71 18.94 -3.88
C HIS A 256 -12.38 18.13 -4.99
N TYR A 257 -13.63 18.41 -5.35
CA TYR A 257 -14.39 17.66 -6.34
C TYR A 257 -15.04 18.59 -7.36
N LYS A 258 -14.53 18.55 -8.61
CA LYS A 258 -15.01 19.36 -9.72
C LYS A 258 -15.05 18.52 -11.00
N ASP A 259 -16.09 18.66 -11.80
CA ASP A 259 -16.24 17.99 -13.10
C ASP A 259 -15.98 16.47 -13.03
N ASN A 260 -16.64 15.80 -12.07
CA ASN A 260 -16.45 14.37 -11.78
C ASN A 260 -14.99 13.96 -11.48
N THR A 261 -14.17 14.90 -11.02
CA THR A 261 -12.75 14.71 -10.77
C THR A 261 -12.41 15.14 -9.36
N ILE A 262 -11.75 14.25 -8.61
CA ILE A 262 -11.21 14.57 -7.28
C ILE A 262 -9.77 15.02 -7.42
N THR A 263 -9.38 16.09 -6.72
CA THR A 263 -7.99 16.46 -6.49
C THR A 263 -7.67 16.41 -5.01
N THR A 264 -6.81 15.48 -4.59
CA THR A 264 -6.43 15.35 -3.17
C THR A 264 -5.50 16.50 -2.73
N PRO A 265 -5.38 16.80 -1.42
CA PRO A 265 -4.45 17.81 -0.93
C PRO A 265 -2.98 17.56 -1.31
N TYR A 266 -2.62 16.31 -1.63
CA TYR A 266 -1.28 15.95 -2.10
C TYR A 266 -1.15 15.93 -3.63
N GLY A 267 -2.16 16.44 -4.33
CA GLY A 267 -2.19 16.66 -5.78
C GLY A 267 -2.56 15.42 -6.60
N LYS A 268 -3.08 14.34 -6.00
CA LYS A 268 -3.56 13.20 -6.80
C LYS A 268 -4.85 13.59 -7.51
N VAL A 269 -4.92 13.28 -8.79
CA VAL A 269 -6.13 13.49 -9.60
C VAL A 269 -6.82 12.15 -9.85
N ILE A 270 -8.11 12.06 -9.52
CA ILE A 270 -8.95 10.87 -9.74
C ILE A 270 -10.13 11.27 -10.61
N LYS A 271 -10.12 10.87 -11.88
CA LYS A 271 -11.15 11.21 -12.87
C LYS A 271 -12.32 10.21 -12.83
N GLY A 272 -13.49 10.66 -13.27
CA GLY A 272 -14.67 9.79 -13.47
C GLY A 272 -15.33 9.31 -12.18
N THR A 273 -15.20 10.06 -11.09
CA THR A 273 -15.82 9.70 -9.81
C THR A 273 -17.23 10.28 -9.73
N SER A 274 -18.21 9.46 -9.36
CA SER A 274 -19.57 9.94 -9.14
C SER A 274 -19.69 10.72 -7.82
N PRO A 275 -20.65 11.66 -7.69
CA PRO A 275 -20.78 12.47 -6.48
C PRO A 275 -20.92 11.66 -5.20
N HIS A 276 -21.63 10.52 -5.26
CA HIS A 276 -21.82 9.62 -4.12
C HIS A 276 -20.52 8.98 -3.60
N HIS A 277 -19.51 8.80 -4.45
CA HIS A 277 -18.22 8.21 -4.05
C HIS A 277 -17.15 9.26 -3.77
N ALA A 278 -17.42 10.54 -4.07
CA ALA A 278 -16.41 11.59 -4.08
C ALA A 278 -15.72 11.77 -2.72
N LEU A 279 -16.51 11.92 -1.65
CA LEU A 279 -15.99 12.09 -0.29
C LEU A 279 -15.17 10.89 0.17
N ASN A 280 -15.70 9.69 -0.07
CA ASN A 280 -15.03 8.45 0.29
C ASN A 280 -13.66 8.33 -0.42
N TYR A 281 -13.63 8.51 -1.73
CA TYR A 281 -12.39 8.40 -2.51
C TYR A 281 -11.38 9.48 -2.15
N LEU A 282 -11.83 10.70 -1.87
CA LEU A 282 -10.99 11.79 -1.37
C LEU A 282 -10.28 11.39 -0.07
N ILE A 283 -11.02 10.91 0.92
CA ILE A 283 -10.47 10.56 2.24
C ILE A 283 -9.59 9.31 2.14
N GLN A 284 -10.05 8.26 1.46
CA GLN A 284 -9.27 7.03 1.27
C GLN A 284 -7.95 7.30 0.56
N SER A 285 -7.98 8.11 -0.50
CA SER A 285 -6.77 8.45 -1.25
C SER A 285 -5.82 9.29 -0.41
N THR A 286 -6.33 10.35 0.22
CA THR A 286 -5.50 11.22 1.06
C THR A 286 -4.88 10.45 2.22
N THR A 287 -5.62 9.51 2.83
CA THR A 287 -5.13 8.63 3.89
C THR A 287 -4.04 7.69 3.39
N ALA A 288 -4.24 7.03 2.24
CA ALA A 288 -3.24 6.14 1.65
C ALA A 288 -1.94 6.89 1.32
N GLU A 289 -2.05 8.11 0.79
CA GLU A 289 -0.92 8.98 0.49
C GLU A 289 -0.17 9.40 1.76
N LEU A 290 -0.90 9.74 2.83
CA LEU A 290 -0.33 10.07 4.13
C LEU A 290 0.45 8.89 4.73
N VAL A 291 -0.14 7.68 4.71
CA VAL A 291 0.52 6.46 5.20
C VAL A 291 1.80 6.20 4.43
N LEU A 292 1.78 6.30 3.10
CA LEU A 292 2.98 6.13 2.26
C LEU A 292 4.04 7.19 2.54
N LYS A 293 3.64 8.44 2.79
CA LYS A 293 4.58 9.50 3.19
C LYS A 293 5.26 9.19 4.53
N GLN A 294 4.52 8.69 5.52
CA GLN A 294 5.14 8.28 6.79
C GLN A 294 6.00 7.03 6.65
N ALA A 295 5.56 6.05 5.85
CA ALA A 295 6.36 4.88 5.52
C ALA A 295 7.70 5.29 4.89
N LEU A 296 7.71 6.27 3.98
CA LEU A 296 8.95 6.79 3.39
C LEU A 296 9.90 7.39 4.43
N LYS A 297 9.37 8.17 5.39
CA LYS A 297 10.19 8.75 6.48
C LYS A 297 10.78 7.65 7.36
N ILE A 298 9.96 6.69 7.78
CA ILE A 298 10.37 5.59 8.65
C ILE A 298 11.36 4.67 7.93
N HIS A 299 11.09 4.30 6.68
CA HIS A 299 12.01 3.53 5.85
C HIS A 299 13.35 4.25 5.68
N TYR A 300 13.35 5.57 5.46
CA TYR A 300 14.57 6.36 5.41
C TYR A 300 15.33 6.31 6.74
N TYR A 301 14.63 6.44 7.86
CA TYR A 301 15.25 6.41 9.18
C TYR A 301 15.89 5.04 9.47
N LEU A 302 15.12 3.97 9.27
CA LEU A 302 15.56 2.60 9.55
C LEU A 302 16.81 2.23 8.75
N ARG A 303 16.82 2.49 7.43
CA ARG A 303 17.97 2.15 6.56
C ARG A 303 19.23 2.97 6.86
N THR A 304 19.11 4.10 7.55
CA THR A 304 20.21 5.05 7.77
C THR A 304 20.82 4.87 9.15
N TYR A 305 20.00 4.58 10.15
CA TYR A 305 20.40 4.62 11.56
C TYR A 305 20.28 3.29 12.28
N THR A 306 19.68 2.26 11.67
CA THR A 306 19.34 1.01 12.34
C THR A 306 19.68 -0.22 11.49
N SER A 307 19.64 -1.40 12.08
CA SER A 307 19.74 -2.69 11.38
C SER A 307 18.36 -3.37 11.20
N SER A 308 17.30 -2.71 11.67
CA SER A 308 15.90 -3.07 11.51
C SER A 308 15.32 -2.67 10.15
N ASN A 309 14.16 -3.23 9.79
CA ASN A 309 13.52 -2.95 8.50
C ASN A 309 12.00 -2.74 8.61
N LEU A 310 11.44 -2.05 7.62
CA LEU A 310 10.00 -1.96 7.41
C LEU A 310 9.56 -3.20 6.63
N SER A 311 8.96 -4.17 7.32
CA SER A 311 8.58 -5.45 6.71
C SER A 311 7.26 -5.36 5.94
N PHE A 312 6.24 -4.72 6.52
CA PHE A 312 4.92 -4.64 5.88
C PHE A 312 4.30 -3.26 6.00
N ILE A 313 3.59 -2.87 4.93
CA ILE A 313 2.56 -1.83 4.96
C ILE A 313 1.23 -2.56 4.81
N ILE A 314 0.39 -2.54 5.84
CA ILE A 314 -0.90 -3.23 5.88
C ILE A 314 -1.99 -2.17 6.06
N HIS A 315 -2.54 -1.70 4.94
CA HIS A 315 -3.51 -0.60 4.92
C HIS A 315 -2.92 0.67 5.56
N ASP A 316 -3.39 1.04 6.75
CA ASP A 316 -2.96 2.17 7.58
C ASP A 316 -1.93 1.82 8.64
N ALA A 317 -1.57 0.54 8.78
CA ALA A 317 -0.55 0.06 9.72
C ALA A 317 0.81 -0.18 9.04
N LEU A 318 1.88 0.15 9.77
CA LEU A 318 3.26 -0.10 9.42
C LEU A 318 3.84 -1.16 10.37
N VAL A 319 4.33 -2.26 9.83
CA VAL A 319 4.92 -3.35 10.62
C VAL A 319 6.43 -3.35 10.42
N LEU A 320 7.14 -3.09 11.51
CA LEU A 320 8.59 -3.13 11.60
C LEU A 320 9.02 -4.53 12.00
N ASP A 321 10.07 -5.05 11.37
CA ASP A 321 10.81 -6.22 11.84
C ASP A 321 12.06 -5.71 12.56
N LEU A 322 11.92 -5.59 13.88
CA LEU A 322 12.81 -4.82 14.74
C LEU A 322 13.84 -5.74 15.40
N ARG A 323 15.09 -5.28 15.43
CA ARG A 323 16.13 -5.84 16.30
C ARG A 323 16.03 -5.28 17.70
N LYS A 324 16.36 -6.11 18.69
CA LYS A 324 16.31 -5.71 20.09
C LYS A 324 17.25 -4.54 20.40
N GLU A 325 18.40 -4.47 19.73
CA GLU A 325 19.36 -3.37 19.85
C GLU A 325 18.78 -2.01 19.41
N ASP A 326 17.86 -2.03 18.43
CA ASP A 326 17.24 -0.83 17.86
C ASP A 326 16.03 -0.33 18.66
N LEU A 327 15.67 -0.97 19.78
CA LEU A 327 14.47 -0.63 20.55
C LEU A 327 14.44 0.85 20.99
N HIS A 328 15.60 1.41 21.30
CA HIS A 328 15.76 2.81 21.70
C HIS A 328 15.40 3.82 20.59
N HIS A 329 15.31 3.39 19.33
CA HIS A 329 14.84 4.22 18.22
C HIS A 329 13.31 4.31 18.14
N LEU A 330 12.57 3.43 18.83
CA LEU A 330 11.13 3.28 18.63
C LEU A 330 10.35 4.57 18.90
N ASP A 331 10.72 5.35 19.91
CA ASP A 331 10.05 6.62 20.21
C ASP A 331 10.22 7.66 19.10
N ASN A 332 11.40 7.71 18.49
CA ASN A 332 11.64 8.58 17.34
C ASN A 332 10.86 8.12 16.12
N ILE A 333 10.75 6.80 15.90
CA ILE A 333 9.96 6.23 14.80
C ILE A 333 8.47 6.53 15.01
N LYS A 334 7.95 6.40 16.24
CA LYS A 334 6.57 6.77 16.59
C LYS A 334 6.31 8.27 16.33
N LYS A 335 7.24 9.14 16.72
CA LYS A 335 7.16 10.59 16.43
C LYS A 335 7.18 10.90 14.94
N LEU A 336 8.01 10.20 14.16
CA LEU A 336 8.03 10.34 12.71
C LEU A 336 6.69 9.93 12.09
N MET A 337 6.09 8.83 12.56
CA MET A 337 4.77 8.39 12.10
C MET A 337 3.65 9.36 12.48
N SER A 338 3.65 9.86 13.72
CA SER A 338 2.62 10.76 14.24
C SER A 338 2.66 12.14 13.60
N SER A 339 3.83 12.62 13.19
CA SER A 339 4.01 13.95 12.60
C SER A 339 3.56 13.97 11.13
N THR A 340 2.34 14.46 10.89
CA THR A 340 1.72 14.54 9.56
C THR A 340 1.60 15.98 9.07
N ASN A 341 1.28 16.16 7.78
CA ASN A 341 0.94 17.47 7.22
C ASN A 341 -0.37 18.05 7.82
N PHE A 342 -1.17 17.23 8.50
CA PHE A 342 -2.42 17.61 9.13
C PHE A 342 -2.31 17.66 10.67
N GLY A 343 -1.10 17.85 11.19
CA GLY A 343 -0.81 17.85 12.62
C GLY A 343 -0.42 16.46 13.15
N THR A 344 -0.47 16.34 14.48
CA THR A 344 0.01 15.15 15.20
C THR A 344 -1.11 14.12 15.35
N TYR A 345 -0.91 12.93 14.79
CA TYR A 345 -1.88 11.84 14.90
C TYR A 345 -1.51 10.93 16.07
N LYS A 346 -2.51 10.50 16.84
CA LYS A 346 -2.31 9.44 17.84
C LYS A 346 -1.97 8.12 17.14
N ILE A 347 -0.91 7.46 17.60
CA ILE A 347 -0.43 6.17 17.09
C ILE A 347 -0.66 5.10 18.14
N ASN A 348 -1.27 4.00 17.73
CA ASN A 348 -1.33 2.77 18.51
C ASN A 348 -0.06 1.96 18.20
N SER A 349 0.51 1.32 19.22
CA SER A 349 1.70 0.48 19.06
C SER A 349 1.48 -0.86 19.74
N SER A 350 1.79 -1.93 19.02
CA SER A 350 1.80 -3.29 19.56
C SER A 350 3.03 -4.04 19.08
N ALA A 351 3.45 -5.05 19.83
CA ALA A 351 4.68 -5.78 19.54
C ALA A 351 4.51 -7.28 19.85
N GLY A 352 5.25 -8.14 19.14
CA GLY A 352 5.12 -9.58 19.34
C GLY A 352 6.11 -10.41 18.53
N LYS A 353 6.13 -11.72 18.81
CA LYS A 353 7.00 -12.70 18.12
C LYS A 353 6.36 -13.30 16.87
N ASN A 354 5.12 -12.93 16.57
CA ASN A 354 4.43 -13.25 15.32
C ASN A 354 3.38 -12.18 15.03
N LEU A 355 2.90 -12.11 13.78
CA LEU A 355 1.96 -11.07 13.35
C LEU A 355 0.53 -11.28 13.89
N GLY A 356 0.22 -12.46 14.42
CA GLY A 356 -1.11 -12.80 14.93
C GLY A 356 -1.33 -12.47 16.40
N GLU A 357 -0.25 -12.35 17.17
CA GLU A 357 -0.23 -12.20 18.62
C GLU A 357 0.66 -11.01 18.99
N LEU A 358 0.18 -9.82 18.65
CA LEU A 358 0.80 -8.55 19.03
C LEU A 358 0.14 -8.03 20.30
N THR A 359 0.93 -7.67 21.30
CA THR A 359 0.46 -7.09 22.56
C THR A 359 0.78 -5.60 22.57
N SER A 360 -0.21 -4.78 22.94
CA SER A 360 0.01 -3.36 23.19
C SER A 360 1.03 -3.22 24.32
N GLY A 361 2.05 -2.39 24.07
CA GLY A 361 3.06 -2.04 25.06
C GLY A 361 2.67 -0.84 25.90
#